data_AF-A0A8H9WDA2-F1
#
_entry.id   AF-A0A8H9WDA2-F1
#
_cell.length_a   1.000
_cell.length_b   1.000
_cell.length_c   1.000
_cell.angle_alpha   90.00
_cell.angle_beta   90.00
_cell.angle_gamma   90.00
#
_symmetry.space_group_name_H-M   'P 1'
#
loop_
_entity.id
_entity.type
_entity.pdbx_description
1 polymer ?
#
loop_
_entity_poly.entity_id
_entity_poly.type
_entity_poly.pdbx_seq_one_letter_code
_entity_poly.pdbx_strand_id
1 'polypeptide(L)'
;MDKLNNPYATALDGLILNDPVSAFFDFCREREKIRLARESGDPFPWTNDPIFQQARFLNVFREDDRGSKAILSFAKDLEKDLPMLIHALFFARWCNRQETLDELSPDILLQPETLLKTLKSFEPWCNPTAYPVESIHWEGTQHSRLDAATTLFGNIKESLAKIIIEAKGNVIKATNAINVLFKMQNDFPIFMAVIDLAWFRPDIIHPTSHVPTGIGAVTYLDRLQKHLGLKNHQETCEKMIALQKEYWPDAKRAFQPIDIEYLSCECRKYYSYVNGTKLFEGKNAFQPINL
;
A
#
# COMPACT_ATOMS: atom_id res chain seq x y z
N MET A 1 -4.05 -21.58 0.27
CA MET A 1 -4.54 -20.44 -0.52
C MET A 1 -5.51 -21.01 -1.53
N ASP A 2 -6.81 -20.84 -1.30
CA ASP A 2 -7.74 -20.98 -2.41
C ASP A 2 -7.26 -20.06 -3.52
N LYS A 3 -7.24 -20.58 -4.75
CA LYS A 3 -6.98 -19.79 -5.96
C LYS A 3 -8.11 -18.77 -6.11
N LEU A 4 -8.10 -17.73 -5.29
CA LEU A 4 -8.77 -16.48 -5.60
C LEU A 4 -8.31 -16.12 -7.01
N ASN A 5 -9.29 -15.97 -7.90
CA ASN A 5 -9.07 -15.70 -9.31
C ASN A 5 -8.28 -14.39 -9.44
N ASN A 6 -6.94 -14.48 -9.48
CA ASN A 6 -6.09 -13.29 -9.56
C ASN A 6 -6.28 -12.70 -10.96
N PRO A 7 -6.92 -11.51 -11.08
CA PRO A 7 -7.20 -10.92 -12.39
C PRO A 7 -5.92 -10.51 -13.15
N TYR A 8 -4.77 -10.55 -12.48
CA TYR A 8 -3.48 -10.16 -13.04
C TYR A 8 -2.56 -11.36 -13.35
N ALA A 9 -3.02 -12.60 -13.14
CA ALA A 9 -2.19 -13.79 -13.30
C ALA A 9 -1.55 -13.89 -14.69
N THR A 10 -2.32 -13.59 -15.73
CA THR A 10 -1.89 -13.65 -17.14
C THR A 10 -1.44 -12.29 -17.69
N ALA A 11 -1.35 -11.26 -16.85
CA ALA A 11 -1.14 -9.89 -17.31
C ALA A 11 0.19 -9.69 -18.04
N LEU A 12 1.18 -10.55 -17.79
CA LEU A 12 2.49 -10.49 -18.42
C LEU A 12 2.73 -11.69 -19.35
N ASP A 13 1.74 -12.52 -19.66
CA ASP A 13 1.93 -13.68 -20.53
C ASP A 13 2.39 -13.23 -21.92
N GLY A 14 3.37 -13.93 -22.50
CA GLY A 14 3.99 -13.57 -23.78
C GLY A 14 5.04 -12.45 -23.70
N LEU A 15 5.09 -11.66 -22.62
CA LEU A 15 6.09 -10.60 -22.48
C LEU A 15 7.49 -11.19 -22.23
N ILE A 16 8.44 -10.82 -23.10
CA ILE A 16 9.86 -11.16 -22.95
C ILE A 16 10.57 -9.98 -22.27
N LEU A 17 11.09 -10.23 -21.06
CA LEU A 17 11.99 -9.33 -20.34
C LEU A 17 13.31 -10.07 -20.14
N ASN A 18 14.36 -9.64 -20.84
CA ASN A 18 15.67 -10.31 -20.77
C ASN A 18 16.29 -10.22 -19.36
N ASP A 19 16.16 -9.04 -18.75
CA ASP A 19 16.57 -8.79 -17.37
C ASP A 19 15.42 -8.08 -16.62
N PRO A 20 14.57 -8.82 -15.89
CA PRO A 20 13.52 -8.23 -15.07
C PRO A 20 14.07 -7.43 -13.87
N VAL A 21 15.32 -7.64 -13.45
CA VAL A 21 15.95 -6.84 -12.39
C VAL A 21 16.28 -5.45 -12.93
N SER A 22 16.98 -5.36 -14.07
CA SER A 22 17.25 -4.06 -14.71
C SER A 22 15.95 -3.32 -14.99
N ALA A 23 14.98 -4.00 -15.59
CA ALA A 23 13.65 -3.48 -15.89
C ALA A 23 12.94 -2.87 -14.66
N PHE A 24 13.02 -3.54 -13.50
CA PHE A 24 12.48 -3.02 -12.25
C PHE A 24 13.13 -1.70 -11.83
N PHE A 25 14.48 -1.65 -11.85
CA PHE A 25 15.19 -0.45 -11.44
C PHE A 25 15.11 0.68 -12.48
N ASP A 26 15.00 0.36 -13.77
CA ASP A 26 14.71 1.32 -14.84
C ASP A 26 13.37 2.02 -14.59
N PHE A 27 12.32 1.24 -14.30
CA PHE A 27 11.02 1.78 -13.90
C PHE A 27 11.15 2.71 -12.68
N CYS A 28 11.88 2.28 -11.65
CA CYS A 28 12.04 3.08 -10.44
C CYS A 28 12.73 4.42 -10.71
N ARG A 29 13.86 4.41 -11.43
CA ARG A 29 14.60 5.64 -11.77
C ARG A 29 13.74 6.61 -12.58
N GLU A 30 13.07 6.13 -13.62
CA GLU A 30 12.24 6.99 -14.46
C GLU A 30 11.04 7.54 -13.66
N ARG A 31 10.40 6.69 -12.85
CA ARG A 31 9.27 7.13 -12.03
C ARG A 31 9.68 8.18 -10.99
N GLU A 32 10.85 8.05 -10.38
CA GLU A 32 11.36 9.02 -9.42
C GLU A 32 11.76 10.33 -10.10
N LYS A 33 12.39 10.27 -11.28
CA LYS A 33 12.69 11.45 -12.10
C LYS A 33 11.42 12.24 -12.44
N ILE A 34 10.34 11.55 -12.82
CA ILE A 34 9.03 12.18 -13.06
C ILE A 34 8.49 12.86 -11.80
N ARG A 35 8.65 12.24 -10.62
CA ARG A 35 8.21 12.84 -9.35
C ARG A 35 8.96 14.14 -9.08
N LEU A 36 10.29 14.12 -9.25
CA LEU A 36 11.16 15.28 -9.02
C LEU A 36 10.84 16.43 -9.99
N ALA A 37 10.69 16.16 -11.29
CA ALA A 37 10.34 17.17 -12.28
C ALA A 37 8.95 17.81 -12.00
N ARG A 38 7.98 16.98 -11.59
CA ARG A 38 6.67 17.51 -11.16
C ARG A 38 6.79 18.40 -9.93
N GLU A 39 7.59 18.00 -8.94
CA GLU A 39 7.75 18.76 -7.69
C GLU A 39 8.61 20.02 -7.86
N SER A 40 9.48 20.09 -8.87
CA SER A 40 10.20 21.32 -9.24
C SER A 40 9.33 22.33 -9.97
N GLY A 41 8.10 21.97 -10.34
CA GLY A 41 7.19 22.83 -11.10
C GLY A 41 7.41 22.80 -12.61
N ASP A 42 8.12 21.80 -13.13
CA ASP A 42 8.33 21.65 -14.58
C ASP A 42 6.98 21.43 -15.29
N PRO A 43 6.81 21.99 -16.51
CA PRO A 43 5.58 21.77 -17.26
C PRO A 43 5.46 20.31 -17.73
N PHE A 44 4.24 19.81 -17.81
CA PHE A 44 3.95 18.52 -18.45
C PHE A 44 4.27 18.58 -19.97
N PRO A 45 4.78 17.51 -20.60
CA PRO A 45 5.06 16.18 -20.02
C PRO A 45 6.41 16.08 -19.29
N TRP A 46 6.41 15.41 -18.14
CA TRP A 46 7.62 15.19 -17.31
C TRP A 46 8.52 14.05 -17.81
N THR A 47 8.09 13.32 -18.84
CA THR A 47 8.81 12.21 -19.48
C THR A 47 8.36 12.06 -20.92
N ASN A 48 9.21 11.47 -21.77
CA ASN A 48 8.85 11.08 -23.13
C ASN A 48 8.16 9.71 -23.22
N ASP A 49 8.09 8.96 -22.12
CA ASP A 49 7.42 7.67 -22.09
C ASP A 49 5.89 7.84 -22.14
N PRO A 50 5.22 7.35 -23.21
CA PRO A 50 3.78 7.53 -23.39
C PRO A 50 2.93 6.77 -22.36
N ILE A 51 3.45 5.69 -21.76
CA ILE A 51 2.75 4.93 -20.72
C ILE A 51 2.69 5.78 -19.44
N PHE A 52 3.81 6.39 -19.04
CA PHE A 52 3.83 7.28 -17.88
C PHE A 52 3.02 8.57 -18.09
N GLN A 53 2.89 9.04 -19.33
CA GLN A 53 2.01 10.18 -19.66
C GLN A 53 0.52 9.84 -19.58
N GLN A 54 0.13 8.59 -19.80
CA GLN A 54 -1.28 8.19 -19.96
C GLN A 54 -1.82 7.29 -18.84
N ALA A 55 -0.97 6.71 -17.99
CA ALA A 55 -1.38 5.82 -16.92
C ALA A 55 -0.99 6.35 -15.53
N ARG A 56 -1.75 5.90 -14.52
CA ARG A 56 -1.54 6.27 -13.12
C ARG A 56 -0.60 5.30 -12.43
N PHE A 57 0.54 5.82 -11.99
CA PHE A 57 1.51 5.12 -11.15
C PHE A 57 1.70 5.84 -9.83
N LEU A 58 1.88 5.06 -8.79
CA LEU A 58 2.24 5.60 -7.48
C LEU A 58 3.71 6.04 -7.49
N ASN A 59 4.15 6.79 -6.47
CA ASN A 59 5.55 7.17 -6.36
C ASN A 59 6.42 5.96 -5.99
N VAL A 60 7.73 6.09 -6.13
CA VAL A 60 8.64 4.98 -5.80
C VAL A 60 8.64 4.70 -4.31
N PHE A 61 8.76 5.76 -3.52
CA PHE A 61 8.74 5.69 -2.07
C PHE A 61 7.37 6.07 -1.53
N ARG A 62 6.80 5.20 -0.70
CA ARG A 62 5.43 5.33 -0.22
C ARG A 62 5.19 6.63 0.54
N GLU A 63 6.19 7.13 1.28
CA GLU A 63 6.09 8.39 2.02
C GLU A 63 5.86 9.61 1.10
N ASP A 64 6.15 9.49 -0.19
CA ASP A 64 5.93 10.56 -1.16
C ASP A 64 4.51 10.54 -1.74
N ASP A 65 3.74 9.47 -1.49
CA ASP A 65 2.34 9.38 -1.90
C ASP A 65 1.43 10.25 -1.04
N ARG A 66 0.49 10.90 -1.73
CA ARG A 66 -0.54 11.77 -1.14
C ARG A 66 -1.29 11.13 0.04
N GLY A 67 -1.74 9.89 -0.14
CA GLY A 67 -2.45 9.14 0.91
C GLY A 67 -1.56 8.84 2.12
N SER A 68 -0.28 8.52 1.91
CA SER A 68 0.66 8.28 3.01
C SER A 68 0.97 9.57 3.77
N LYS A 69 1.13 10.70 3.08
CA LYS A 69 1.30 12.01 3.72
C LYS A 69 0.11 12.38 4.60
N ALA A 70 -1.11 12.11 4.14
CA ALA A 70 -2.33 12.32 4.92
C ALA A 70 -2.37 11.43 6.18
N ILE A 71 -1.99 10.16 6.06
CA ILE A 71 -1.90 9.23 7.21
C ILE A 71 -0.85 9.71 8.22
N LEU A 72 0.34 10.09 7.74
CA LEU A 72 1.43 10.59 8.58
C LEU A 72 1.01 11.86 9.33
N SER A 73 0.32 12.78 8.65
CA SER A 73 -0.21 14.00 9.26
C SER A 73 -1.30 13.70 10.29
N PHE A 74 -2.25 12.83 9.94
CA PHE A 74 -3.35 12.46 10.83
C PHE A 74 -2.82 11.79 12.11
N ALA A 75 -1.87 10.85 12.02
CA ALA A 75 -1.40 10.10 13.18
C ALA A 75 -0.19 10.70 13.92
N LYS A 76 0.29 11.89 13.52
CA LYS A 76 1.59 12.49 13.90
C LYS A 76 1.89 12.48 15.40
N ASP A 77 0.92 12.81 16.24
CA ASP A 77 1.13 13.04 17.68
C ASP A 77 0.70 11.84 18.56
N LEU A 78 0.42 10.68 17.96
CA LEU A 78 -0.10 9.50 18.66
C LEU A 78 0.97 8.46 19.05
N GLU A 79 2.25 8.69 18.74
CA GLU A 79 3.34 7.71 18.94
C GLU A 79 3.44 7.13 20.37
N LYS A 80 3.08 7.95 21.37
CA LYS A 80 3.15 7.58 22.79
C LYS A 80 1.95 6.73 23.25
N ASP A 81 0.83 6.78 22.55
CA ASP A 81 -0.37 6.01 22.85
C ASP A 81 -0.57 4.97 21.75
N LEU A 82 0.02 3.79 21.94
CA LEU A 82 0.04 2.73 20.93
C LEU A 82 -1.37 2.26 20.52
N PRO A 83 -2.31 1.97 21.45
CA PRO A 83 -3.70 1.65 21.08
C PRO A 83 -4.36 2.75 20.25
N MET A 84 -4.18 4.03 20.63
CA MET A 84 -4.77 5.14 19.89
C MET A 84 -4.15 5.32 18.51
N LEU A 85 -2.83 5.16 18.37
CA LEU A 85 -2.14 5.14 17.09
C LEU A 85 -2.66 4.01 16.19
N ILE A 86 -2.81 2.79 16.72
CA ILE A 86 -3.38 1.67 15.96
C ILE A 86 -4.80 1.97 15.50
N HIS A 87 -5.64 2.53 16.38
CA HIS A 87 -6.98 2.97 16.01
C HIS A 87 -6.94 3.97 14.83
N ALA A 88 -6.08 4.97 14.91
CA ALA A 88 -5.93 5.98 13.86
C ALA A 88 -5.45 5.39 12.52
N LEU A 89 -4.48 4.47 12.54
CA LEU A 89 -3.95 3.83 11.33
C LEU A 89 -4.99 2.92 10.66
N PHE A 90 -5.71 2.11 11.45
CA PHE A 90 -6.80 1.28 10.94
C PHE A 90 -7.94 2.14 10.38
N PHE A 91 -8.36 3.19 11.10
CA PHE A 91 -9.33 4.16 10.60
C PHE A 91 -8.89 4.76 9.27
N ALA A 92 -7.65 5.23 9.18
CA ALA A 92 -7.14 5.91 8.01
C ALA A 92 -7.07 4.99 6.78
N ARG A 93 -6.73 3.71 6.97
CA ARG A 93 -6.78 2.70 5.90
C ARG A 93 -8.20 2.26 5.55
N TRP A 94 -9.15 2.36 6.48
CA TRP A 94 -10.57 2.14 6.19
C TRP A 94 -11.20 3.31 5.45
N CYS A 95 -10.79 4.56 5.67
CA CYS A 95 -11.17 5.68 4.80
C CYS A 95 -10.47 5.55 3.43
N ASN A 96 -9.15 5.32 3.45
CA ASN A 96 -8.28 5.27 2.27
C ASN A 96 -8.44 6.48 1.33
N ARG A 97 -8.70 7.67 1.90
CA ARG A 97 -9.00 8.89 1.16
C ARG A 97 -8.38 10.09 1.87
N GLN A 98 -7.47 10.79 1.19
CA GLN A 98 -6.77 11.95 1.75
C GLN A 98 -7.77 13.02 2.19
N GLU A 99 -8.69 13.39 1.31
CA GLU A 99 -9.62 14.50 1.53
C GLU A 99 -10.55 14.26 2.73
N THR A 100 -10.69 13.00 3.16
CA THR A 100 -11.41 12.69 4.40
C THR A 100 -10.51 12.85 5.62
N LEU A 101 -9.24 12.48 5.54
CA LEU A 101 -8.30 12.63 6.66
C LEU A 101 -7.93 14.10 6.89
N ASP A 102 -7.79 14.88 5.82
CA ASP A 102 -7.42 16.30 5.88
C ASP A 102 -8.49 17.14 6.61
N GLU A 103 -9.75 16.69 6.64
CA GLU A 103 -10.88 17.35 7.31
C GLU A 103 -11.11 16.89 8.76
N LEU A 104 -10.30 15.95 9.27
CA LEU A 104 -10.51 15.32 10.58
C LEU A 104 -9.30 15.49 11.49
N SER A 105 -9.56 15.77 12.77
CA SER A 105 -8.58 15.59 13.85
C SER A 105 -8.70 14.18 14.45
N PRO A 106 -7.62 13.52 14.87
CA PRO A 106 -7.67 12.22 15.54
C PRO A 106 -8.56 12.16 16.77
N ASP A 107 -8.78 13.28 17.46
CA ASP A 107 -9.65 13.33 18.64
C ASP A 107 -11.10 12.93 18.32
N ILE A 108 -11.53 13.08 17.06
CA ILE A 108 -12.88 12.67 16.63
C ILE A 108 -13.09 11.16 16.80
N LEU A 109 -12.02 10.37 16.79
CA LEU A 109 -12.06 8.92 16.96
C LEU A 109 -12.51 8.51 18.37
N LEU A 110 -12.44 9.43 19.35
CA LEU A 110 -12.98 9.24 20.69
C LEU A 110 -14.48 9.55 20.76
N GLN A 111 -15.10 10.01 19.66
CA GLN A 111 -16.50 10.40 19.57
C GLN A 111 -17.23 9.64 18.43
N PRO A 112 -17.49 8.33 18.57
CA PRO A 112 -18.08 7.50 17.52
C PRO A 112 -19.35 8.07 16.86
N GLU A 113 -20.27 8.64 17.64
CA GLU A 113 -21.51 9.22 17.11
C GLU A 113 -21.24 10.48 16.26
N THR A 114 -20.37 11.36 16.75
CA THR A 114 -19.95 12.56 16.02
C THR A 114 -19.22 12.16 14.74
N LEU A 115 -18.27 11.21 14.83
CA LEU A 115 -17.53 10.69 13.69
C LEU A 115 -18.47 10.10 12.63
N LEU A 116 -19.43 9.25 13.04
CA LEU A 116 -20.40 8.66 12.13
C LEU A 116 -21.21 9.74 11.40
N LYS A 117 -21.68 10.77 12.12
CA LYS A 117 -22.42 11.89 11.53
C LYS A 117 -21.54 12.68 10.55
N THR A 118 -20.28 12.94 10.90
CA THR A 118 -19.33 13.65 10.03
C THR A 118 -19.04 12.86 8.77
N LEU A 119 -18.72 11.56 8.87
CA LEU A 119 -18.45 10.74 7.67
C LEU A 119 -19.67 10.65 6.76
N LYS A 120 -20.89 10.55 7.31
CA LYS A 120 -22.12 10.57 6.50
C LYS A 120 -22.36 11.90 5.78
N SER A 121 -21.67 12.97 6.15
CA SER A 121 -21.72 14.26 5.44
C SER A 121 -20.73 14.33 4.27
N PHE A 122 -19.80 13.38 4.16
CA PHE A 122 -18.82 13.32 3.08
C PHE A 122 -19.28 12.36 1.97
N GLU A 123 -19.35 12.85 0.75
CA GLU A 123 -19.74 12.07 -0.43
C GLU A 123 -18.60 12.06 -1.48
N PRO A 124 -17.77 11.00 -1.57
CA PRO A 124 -17.69 9.84 -0.67
C PRO A 124 -16.73 10.07 0.52
N TRP A 125 -17.06 9.52 1.69
CA TRP A 125 -16.19 9.52 2.88
C TRP A 125 -14.98 8.58 2.77
N CYS A 126 -15.00 7.65 1.82
CA CYS A 126 -13.94 6.68 1.63
C CYS A 126 -13.62 6.53 0.14
N ASN A 127 -12.48 5.90 -0.17
CA ASN A 127 -12.21 5.52 -1.55
C ASN A 127 -12.94 4.21 -1.89
N PRO A 128 -13.87 4.22 -2.88
CA PRO A 128 -14.63 3.03 -3.25
C PRO A 128 -13.91 2.15 -4.29
N THR A 129 -12.80 2.62 -4.87
CA THR A 129 -12.18 1.96 -6.05
C THR A 129 -10.77 1.44 -5.82
N ALA A 130 -9.99 2.08 -4.96
CA ALA A 130 -8.63 1.65 -4.60
C ALA A 130 -8.68 0.95 -3.24
N TYR A 131 -7.97 -0.18 -3.13
CA TYR A 131 -7.93 -1.03 -1.93
C TYR A 131 -9.34 -1.39 -1.44
N PRO A 132 -10.07 -2.29 -2.13
CA PRO A 132 -11.43 -2.64 -1.73
C PRO A 132 -11.41 -3.16 -0.29
N VAL A 133 -12.01 -2.38 0.61
CA VAL A 133 -12.19 -2.72 2.02
C VAL A 133 -13.58 -3.28 2.19
N GLU A 134 -13.65 -4.55 2.56
CA GLU A 134 -14.90 -5.26 2.81
C GLU A 134 -15.33 -5.18 4.29
N SER A 135 -16.52 -5.71 4.58
CA SER A 135 -16.98 -5.91 5.95
C SER A 135 -16.09 -6.91 6.68
N ILE A 136 -15.90 -6.71 7.98
CA ILE A 136 -15.07 -7.58 8.83
C ILE A 136 -15.91 -8.31 9.86
N HIS A 137 -15.39 -9.41 10.39
CA HIS A 137 -15.97 -10.12 11.52
C HIS A 137 -15.23 -9.77 12.82
N TRP A 138 -15.94 -9.73 13.94
CA TRP A 138 -15.36 -9.67 15.26
C TRP A 138 -16.26 -10.44 16.23
N GLU A 139 -15.69 -11.40 16.96
CA GLU A 139 -16.44 -12.23 17.94
C GLU A 139 -17.75 -12.84 17.39
N GLY A 140 -17.76 -13.21 16.11
CA GLY A 140 -18.92 -13.81 15.44
C GLY A 140 -19.93 -12.82 14.85
N THR A 141 -19.74 -11.51 15.07
CA THR A 141 -20.57 -10.45 14.50
C THR A 141 -19.91 -9.85 13.26
N GLN A 142 -20.69 -9.60 12.20
CA GLN A 142 -20.21 -8.90 11.01
C GLN A 142 -20.40 -7.37 11.17
N HIS A 143 -19.36 -6.62 10.88
CA HIS A 143 -19.31 -5.16 10.94
C HIS A 143 -19.07 -4.59 9.54
N SER A 144 -19.90 -3.64 9.12
CA SER A 144 -19.72 -2.94 7.85
C SER A 144 -18.42 -2.13 7.85
N ARG A 145 -17.89 -1.75 6.68
CA ARG A 145 -16.73 -0.85 6.58
C ARG A 145 -16.92 0.44 7.39
N LEU A 146 -18.12 1.03 7.33
CA LEU A 146 -18.44 2.27 8.06
C LEU A 146 -18.45 2.02 9.57
N ASP A 147 -19.14 0.98 10.03
CA ASP A 147 -19.24 0.63 11.46
C ASP A 147 -17.87 0.23 12.05
N ALA A 148 -17.05 -0.48 11.27
CA ALA A 148 -15.68 -0.80 11.63
C ALA A 148 -14.87 0.47 11.88
N ALA A 149 -14.94 1.42 10.94
CA ALA A 149 -14.21 2.68 10.98
C ALA A 149 -14.69 3.61 12.12
N THR A 150 -16.00 3.66 12.39
CA THR A 150 -16.55 4.63 13.35
C THR A 150 -16.59 4.13 14.78
N THR A 151 -16.74 2.82 14.97
CA THR A 151 -17.10 2.23 16.26
C THR A 151 -16.17 1.09 16.65
N LEU A 152 -16.06 0.05 15.82
CA LEU A 152 -15.41 -1.19 16.23
C LEU A 152 -13.94 -0.97 16.60
N PHE A 153 -13.16 -0.26 15.77
CA PHE A 153 -11.74 -0.05 16.05
C PHE A 153 -11.50 0.67 17.38
N GLY A 154 -12.37 1.61 17.75
CA GLY A 154 -12.32 2.26 19.06
C GLY A 154 -12.51 1.27 20.22
N ASN A 155 -13.36 0.26 20.04
CA ASN A 155 -13.65 -0.78 21.03
C ASN A 155 -12.56 -1.84 21.12
N ILE A 156 -11.89 -2.17 20.01
CA ILE A 156 -10.95 -3.30 19.94
C ILE A 156 -9.47 -2.88 19.88
N LYS A 157 -9.16 -1.59 19.93
CA LYS A 157 -7.78 -1.06 19.81
C LYS A 157 -6.78 -1.70 20.77
N GLU A 158 -7.19 -1.99 22.01
CA GLU A 158 -6.34 -2.68 23.01
C GLU A 158 -6.04 -4.12 22.59
N SER A 159 -7.05 -4.84 22.11
CA SER A 159 -6.90 -6.21 21.60
C SER A 159 -5.98 -6.24 20.36
N LEU A 160 -6.14 -5.28 19.45
CA LEU A 160 -5.27 -5.14 18.28
C LEU A 160 -3.82 -4.84 18.70
N ALA A 161 -3.61 -3.93 19.66
CA ALA A 161 -2.28 -3.62 20.19
C ALA A 161 -1.59 -4.86 20.76
N LYS A 162 -2.32 -5.68 21.55
CA LYS A 162 -1.80 -6.93 22.08
C LYS A 162 -1.37 -7.90 20.97
N ILE A 163 -2.23 -8.12 19.97
CA ILE A 163 -1.92 -9.00 18.83
C ILE A 163 -0.67 -8.54 18.07
N ILE A 164 -0.56 -7.24 17.82
CA ILE A 164 0.58 -6.65 17.12
C ILE A 164 1.88 -6.80 17.93
N ILE A 165 1.85 -6.55 19.24
CA ILE A 165 3.01 -6.75 20.12
C ILE A 165 3.46 -8.23 20.12
N GLU A 166 2.52 -9.17 20.20
CA GLU A 166 2.80 -10.61 20.17
C GLU A 166 3.41 -11.09 18.83
N ALA A 167 3.25 -10.30 17.77
CA ALA A 167 3.89 -10.55 16.48
C ALA A 167 5.40 -10.27 16.49
N LYS A 168 5.93 -9.57 17.51
CA LYS A 168 7.37 -9.32 17.74
C LYS A 168 8.06 -8.71 16.51
N GLY A 169 7.53 -7.63 15.97
CA GLY A 169 8.09 -6.96 14.81
C GLY A 169 7.69 -7.54 13.45
N ASN A 170 7.08 -8.73 13.40
CA ASN A 170 6.78 -9.42 12.14
C ASN A 170 5.40 -9.04 11.57
N VAL A 171 5.41 -8.40 10.41
CA VAL A 171 4.22 -7.89 9.72
C VAL A 171 3.29 -9.01 9.26
N ILE A 172 3.83 -10.06 8.61
CA ILE A 172 3.02 -11.21 8.15
C ILE A 172 2.28 -11.86 9.33
N LYS A 173 2.98 -12.07 10.44
CA LYS A 173 2.41 -12.67 11.65
C LYS A 173 1.30 -11.79 12.25
N ALA A 174 1.52 -10.48 12.36
CA ALA A 174 0.51 -9.54 12.83
C ALA A 174 -0.72 -9.51 11.92
N THR A 175 -0.52 -9.37 10.61
CA THR A 175 -1.60 -9.37 9.61
C THR A 175 -2.43 -10.65 9.69
N ASN A 176 -1.79 -11.81 9.70
CA ASN A 176 -2.49 -13.09 9.76
C ASN A 176 -3.26 -13.25 11.08
N ALA A 177 -2.67 -12.86 12.21
CA ALA A 177 -3.33 -12.98 13.51
C ALA A 177 -4.57 -12.09 13.62
N ILE A 178 -4.52 -10.87 13.07
CA ILE A 178 -5.70 -9.99 12.98
C ILE A 178 -6.72 -10.56 12.00
N ASN A 179 -6.28 -11.08 10.84
CA ASN A 179 -7.21 -11.59 9.83
C ASN A 179 -7.93 -12.89 10.26
N VAL A 180 -7.37 -13.68 11.18
CA VAL A 180 -8.10 -14.79 11.82
C VAL A 180 -9.38 -14.30 12.50
N LEU A 181 -9.34 -13.09 13.07
CA LEU A 181 -10.49 -12.45 13.72
C LEU A 181 -11.38 -11.76 12.68
N PHE A 182 -10.80 -10.95 11.81
CA PHE A 182 -11.52 -10.14 10.83
C PHE A 182 -12.15 -10.95 9.69
N LYS A 183 -11.60 -12.12 9.36
CA LYS A 183 -12.07 -13.01 8.30
C LYS A 183 -12.26 -12.30 6.95
N MET A 184 -11.33 -11.41 6.61
CA MET A 184 -11.29 -10.76 5.31
C MET A 184 -10.74 -11.73 4.27
N GLN A 185 -11.39 -11.75 3.10
CA GLN A 185 -10.85 -12.32 1.87
C GLN A 185 -9.69 -11.48 1.34
N ASN A 186 -9.79 -10.15 1.46
CA ASN A 186 -8.71 -9.21 1.12
C ASN A 186 -8.16 -8.57 2.39
N ASP A 187 -7.10 -9.16 2.96
CA ASP A 187 -6.42 -8.66 4.16
C ASP A 187 -5.41 -7.54 3.90
N PHE A 188 -5.29 -7.08 2.65
CA PHE A 188 -4.39 -6.00 2.29
C PHE A 188 -4.60 -4.71 3.14
N PRO A 189 -5.82 -4.27 3.49
CA PRO A 189 -6.01 -3.13 4.39
C PRO A 189 -5.43 -3.36 5.79
N ILE A 190 -5.50 -4.59 6.32
CA ILE A 190 -4.88 -4.96 7.60
C ILE A 190 -3.36 -4.85 7.47
N PHE A 191 -2.79 -5.46 6.42
CA PHE A 191 -1.36 -5.38 6.13
C PHE A 191 -0.88 -3.93 6.08
N MET A 192 -1.57 -3.06 5.34
CA MET A 192 -1.19 -1.66 5.21
C MET A 192 -1.26 -0.91 6.55
N ALA A 193 -2.30 -1.11 7.35
CA ALA A 193 -2.40 -0.50 8.68
C ALA A 193 -1.27 -0.96 9.62
N VAL A 194 -0.90 -2.25 9.56
CA VAL A 194 0.19 -2.82 10.36
C VAL A 194 1.56 -2.28 9.94
N ILE A 195 1.88 -2.24 8.63
CA ILE A 195 3.19 -1.74 8.18
C ILE A 195 3.33 -0.23 8.36
N ASP A 196 2.23 0.54 8.32
CA ASP A 196 2.26 1.98 8.61
C ASP A 196 2.73 2.27 10.04
N LEU A 197 2.48 1.35 10.99
CA LEU A 197 2.96 1.48 12.35
C LEU A 197 4.49 1.58 12.41
N ALA A 198 5.20 0.99 11.46
CA ALA A 198 6.66 1.03 11.38
C ALA A 198 7.22 2.45 11.14
N TRP A 199 6.41 3.37 10.59
CA TRP A 199 6.80 4.77 10.46
C TRP A 199 6.91 5.49 11.81
N PHE A 200 6.13 5.06 12.80
CA PHE A 200 5.99 5.70 14.11
C PHE A 200 6.66 4.91 15.24
N ARG A 201 6.53 3.59 15.19
CA ARG A 201 6.96 2.63 16.21
C ARG A 201 7.74 1.48 15.58
N PRO A 202 8.93 1.76 15.02
CA PRO A 202 9.81 0.74 14.44
C PRO A 202 10.30 -0.30 15.47
N ASP A 203 10.13 -0.02 16.77
CA ASP A 203 10.36 -0.94 17.88
C ASP A 203 9.24 -1.98 18.06
N ILE A 204 8.04 -1.72 17.53
CA ILE A 204 6.88 -2.63 17.60
C ILE A 204 6.69 -3.42 16.31
N ILE A 205 6.81 -2.76 15.15
CA ILE A 205 6.81 -3.38 13.83
C ILE A 205 8.11 -3.01 13.11
N HIS A 206 8.88 -4.00 12.70
CA HIS A 206 10.17 -3.74 12.06
C HIS A 206 9.95 -3.30 10.61
N PRO A 207 10.53 -2.16 10.18
CA PRO A 207 10.48 -1.75 8.77
C PRO A 207 11.14 -2.77 7.82
N THR A 208 12.06 -3.59 8.34
CA THR A 208 12.75 -4.66 7.61
C THR A 208 12.00 -5.99 7.63
N SER A 209 10.84 -6.08 8.26
CA SER A 209 10.03 -7.30 8.26
C SER A 209 9.65 -7.71 6.84
N HIS A 210 9.67 -9.01 6.57
CA HIS A 210 8.99 -9.57 5.40
C HIS A 210 7.52 -9.19 5.42
N VAL A 211 6.95 -9.09 4.22
CA VAL A 211 5.56 -8.68 4.00
C VAL A 211 4.80 -9.73 3.18
N PRO A 212 3.45 -9.78 3.27
CA PRO A 212 2.63 -10.62 2.40
C PRO A 212 2.83 -10.26 0.94
N THR A 213 2.71 -11.24 0.03
CA THR A 213 2.67 -10.96 -1.41
C THR A 213 1.26 -10.59 -1.83
N GLY A 214 1.04 -9.37 -2.30
CA GLY A 214 -0.24 -8.96 -2.86
C GLY A 214 -0.50 -9.55 -4.25
N ILE A 215 -1.78 -9.74 -4.58
CA ILE A 215 -2.23 -10.23 -5.90
C ILE A 215 -1.72 -9.36 -7.07
N GLY A 216 -1.47 -8.08 -6.81
CA GLY A 216 -0.97 -7.14 -7.80
C GLY A 216 0.52 -7.27 -8.07
N ALA A 217 1.30 -7.75 -7.11
CA ALA A 217 2.75 -7.87 -7.18
C ALA A 217 3.22 -9.25 -7.65
N VAL A 218 2.44 -10.30 -7.33
CA VAL A 218 2.79 -11.71 -7.54
C VAL A 218 3.34 -11.99 -8.94
N THR A 219 2.70 -11.52 -10.01
CA THR A 219 3.10 -11.83 -11.39
C THR A 219 4.50 -11.30 -11.75
N TYR A 220 4.91 -10.16 -11.18
CA TYR A 220 6.25 -9.62 -11.42
C TYR A 220 7.28 -10.20 -10.45
N LEU A 221 6.90 -10.46 -9.20
CA LEU A 221 7.74 -11.17 -8.24
C LEU A 221 8.07 -12.60 -8.71
N ASP A 222 7.13 -13.32 -9.32
CA ASP A 222 7.38 -14.64 -9.92
C ASP A 222 8.47 -14.59 -10.99
N ARG A 223 8.49 -13.51 -11.79
CA ARG A 223 9.52 -13.29 -12.83
C ARG A 223 10.88 -13.00 -12.22
N LEU A 224 10.94 -12.13 -11.22
CA LEU A 224 12.17 -11.85 -10.47
C LEU A 224 12.69 -13.12 -9.79
N GLN A 225 11.82 -13.84 -9.08
CA GLN A 225 12.14 -15.09 -8.39
C GLN A 225 12.72 -16.12 -9.36
N LYS A 226 12.07 -16.34 -10.51
CA LYS A 226 12.54 -17.28 -11.53
C LYS A 226 13.87 -16.85 -12.12
N HIS A 227 14.03 -15.57 -12.45
CA HIS A 227 15.27 -15.04 -13.04
C HIS A 227 16.45 -15.15 -12.08
N LEU A 228 16.22 -14.89 -10.79
CA LEU A 228 17.24 -14.95 -9.75
C LEU A 228 17.46 -16.36 -9.18
N GLY A 229 16.63 -17.34 -9.56
CA GLY A 229 16.73 -18.72 -9.07
C GLY A 229 16.42 -18.87 -7.57
N LEU A 230 15.52 -18.05 -7.03
CA LEU A 230 15.20 -17.98 -5.59
C LEU A 230 13.99 -18.84 -5.23
N LYS A 231 13.86 -19.20 -3.95
CA LYS A 231 12.86 -20.18 -3.51
C LYS A 231 11.48 -19.57 -3.31
N ASN A 232 11.42 -18.30 -2.93
CA ASN A 232 10.19 -17.62 -2.56
C ASN A 232 10.32 -16.10 -2.74
N HIS A 233 9.21 -15.39 -2.62
CA HIS A 233 9.17 -13.93 -2.77
C HIS A 233 9.90 -13.18 -1.65
N GLN A 234 10.02 -13.75 -0.45
CA GLN A 234 10.74 -13.12 0.64
C GLN A 234 12.25 -13.04 0.35
N GLU A 235 12.85 -14.16 -0.06
CA GLU A 235 14.24 -14.20 -0.56
C GLU A 235 14.43 -13.29 -1.77
N THR A 236 13.41 -13.21 -2.64
CA THR A 236 13.41 -12.30 -3.80
C THR A 236 13.46 -10.83 -3.38
N CYS A 237 12.64 -10.43 -2.41
CA CYS A 237 12.68 -9.07 -1.86
C CYS A 237 14.04 -8.75 -1.23
N GLU A 238 14.60 -9.65 -0.42
CA GLU A 238 15.92 -9.48 0.18
C GLU A 238 17.02 -9.29 -0.88
N LYS A 239 16.99 -10.12 -1.93
CA LYS A 239 17.96 -10.02 -3.02
C LYS A 239 17.81 -8.72 -3.79
N MET A 240 16.59 -8.27 -4.08
CA MET A 240 16.35 -6.99 -4.76
C MET A 240 16.83 -5.80 -3.94
N ILE A 241 16.63 -5.81 -2.61
CA ILE A 241 17.18 -4.78 -1.72
C ILE A 241 18.71 -4.76 -1.78
N ALA A 242 19.36 -5.93 -1.77
CA ALA A 242 20.82 -6.00 -1.89
C ALA A 242 21.34 -5.47 -3.23
N LEU A 243 20.62 -5.76 -4.32
CA LEU A 243 20.96 -5.30 -5.68
C LEU A 243 20.76 -3.80 -5.89
N GLN A 244 19.98 -3.12 -5.04
CA GLN A 244 19.77 -1.68 -5.15
C GLN A 244 21.07 -0.88 -5.19
N LYS A 245 22.10 -1.28 -4.43
CA LYS A 245 23.39 -0.57 -4.41
C LYS A 245 24.13 -0.60 -5.75
N GLU A 246 23.88 -1.62 -6.56
CA GLU A 246 24.47 -1.79 -7.88
C GLU A 246 23.63 -1.07 -8.94
N TYR A 247 22.32 -1.28 -8.91
CA TYR A 247 21.44 -0.77 -9.96
C TYR A 247 20.98 0.67 -9.73
N TRP A 248 20.88 1.12 -8.49
CA TRP A 248 20.43 2.48 -8.15
C TRP A 248 21.08 3.00 -6.85
N PRO A 249 22.41 3.23 -6.87
CA PRO A 249 23.15 3.68 -5.69
C PRO A 249 22.68 5.03 -5.13
N ASP A 250 22.19 5.92 -6.01
CA ASP A 250 21.77 7.28 -5.67
C ASP A 250 20.29 7.37 -5.24
N ALA A 251 19.64 6.25 -4.94
CA ALA A 251 18.28 6.22 -4.44
C ALA A 251 18.16 7.01 -3.11
N LYS A 252 17.03 7.71 -2.92
CA LYS A 252 16.74 8.54 -1.73
C LYS A 252 16.99 7.81 -0.40
N ARG A 253 16.70 6.51 -0.35
CA ARG A 253 16.99 5.62 0.78
C ARG A 253 17.08 4.16 0.31
N ALA A 254 17.63 3.32 1.18
CA ALA A 254 17.56 1.88 1.01
C ALA A 254 16.09 1.42 0.97
N PHE A 255 15.79 0.47 0.09
CA PHE A 255 14.51 -0.19 0.03
C PHE A 255 14.29 -1.09 1.25
N GLN A 256 13.03 -1.15 1.66
CA GLN A 256 12.48 -2.08 2.63
C GLN A 256 11.66 -3.15 1.89
N PRO A 257 11.36 -4.31 2.50
CA PRO A 257 10.61 -5.37 1.84
C PRO A 257 9.26 -4.92 1.27
N ILE A 258 8.60 -3.98 1.95
CA ILE A 258 7.37 -3.36 1.47
C ILE A 258 7.56 -2.59 0.15
N ASP A 259 8.69 -1.92 -0.06
CA ASP A 259 8.94 -1.19 -1.30
C ASP A 259 9.06 -2.17 -2.47
N ILE A 260 9.72 -3.32 -2.29
CA ILE A 260 9.85 -4.31 -3.37
C ILE A 260 8.49 -4.92 -3.74
N GLU A 261 7.66 -5.25 -2.76
CA GLU A 261 6.30 -5.75 -3.00
C GLU A 261 5.47 -4.72 -3.77
N TYR A 262 5.46 -3.49 -3.27
CA TYR A 262 4.72 -2.39 -3.83
C TYR A 262 5.16 -2.03 -5.26
N LEU A 263 6.46 -1.90 -5.47
CA LEU A 263 7.04 -1.57 -6.77
C LEU A 263 6.88 -2.72 -7.76
N SER A 264 6.84 -3.98 -7.30
CA SER A 264 6.53 -5.11 -8.18
C SER A 264 5.09 -5.04 -8.69
N CYS A 265 4.15 -4.52 -7.89
CA CYS A 265 2.79 -4.23 -8.35
C CYS A 265 2.76 -3.14 -9.42
N GLU A 266 3.52 -2.06 -9.23
CA GLU A 266 3.62 -0.96 -10.20
C GLU A 266 4.37 -1.38 -11.48
N CYS A 267 5.44 -2.18 -11.37
CA CYS A 267 6.15 -2.76 -12.51
C CYS A 267 5.23 -3.68 -13.30
N ARG A 268 4.50 -4.59 -12.64
CA ARG A 268 3.49 -5.42 -13.30
C ARG A 268 2.51 -4.55 -14.07
N LYS A 269 1.99 -3.48 -13.46
CA LYS A 269 1.05 -2.56 -14.10
C LYS A 269 1.66 -1.89 -15.33
N TYR A 270 2.89 -1.38 -15.24
CA TYR A 270 3.60 -0.73 -16.35
C TYR A 270 3.81 -1.71 -17.50
N TYR A 271 4.34 -2.88 -17.20
CA TYR A 271 4.61 -3.91 -18.20
C TYR A 271 3.35 -4.56 -18.77
N SER A 272 2.18 -4.46 -18.12
CA SER A 272 0.90 -4.81 -18.76
C SER A 272 0.55 -3.85 -19.91
N TYR A 273 0.90 -2.56 -19.81
CA TYR A 273 0.73 -1.63 -20.93
C TYR A 273 1.74 -1.91 -22.04
N VAL A 274 3.01 -2.17 -21.69
CA VAL A 274 4.03 -2.59 -22.66
C VAL A 274 3.60 -3.85 -23.41
N ASN A 275 3.00 -4.82 -22.71
CA ASN A 275 2.52 -6.07 -23.28
C ASN A 275 1.17 -5.95 -24.02
N GLY A 276 0.51 -4.79 -23.98
CA GLY A 276 -0.82 -4.59 -24.57
C GLY A 276 -1.98 -5.34 -23.87
N THR A 277 -1.74 -5.97 -22.72
CA THR A 277 -2.76 -6.67 -21.93
C THR A 277 -3.59 -5.72 -21.07
N LYS A 278 -3.19 -4.45 -21.00
CA LYS A 278 -3.92 -3.38 -20.33
C LYS A 278 -4.07 -2.16 -21.24
N LEU A 279 -5.27 -1.59 -21.27
CA LEU A 279 -5.64 -0.43 -22.09
C LEU A 279 -5.75 0.85 -21.25
N PHE A 280 -5.59 2.01 -21.91
CA PHE A 280 -5.70 3.35 -21.32
C PHE A 280 -7.16 3.82 -21.23
N GLU A 281 -7.98 3.12 -20.43
CA GLU A 281 -9.43 3.35 -20.38
C GLU A 281 -9.96 3.57 -18.96
N GLY A 282 -11.03 4.37 -18.84
CA GLY A 282 -11.72 4.66 -17.57
C GLY A 282 -10.79 5.21 -16.50
N LYS A 283 -10.80 4.61 -15.31
CA LYS A 283 -9.92 5.00 -14.18
C LYS A 283 -8.42 4.82 -14.45
N ASN A 284 -8.05 4.10 -15.52
CA ASN A 284 -6.66 3.86 -15.87
C ASN A 284 -6.05 4.97 -16.73
N ALA A 285 -6.87 5.89 -17.27
CA ALA A 285 -6.39 7.05 -17.97
C ALA A 285 -5.91 8.13 -16.98
N PHE A 286 -4.71 8.64 -17.20
CA PHE A 286 -4.18 9.82 -16.53
C PHE A 286 -4.66 11.06 -17.28
N GLN A 287 -5.33 11.95 -16.56
CA GLN A 287 -5.57 13.30 -17.03
C GLN A 287 -4.76 14.21 -16.12
N PRO A 288 -3.72 14.90 -16.63
CA PRO A 288 -3.04 15.90 -15.84
C PRO A 288 -4.08 16.96 -15.47
N ILE A 289 -4.31 17.13 -14.17
CA ILE A 289 -5.06 18.30 -13.68
C ILE A 289 -4.14 19.48 -13.99
N ASN A 290 -4.63 20.46 -14.76
CA ASN A 290 -3.94 21.74 -14.89
C ASN A 290 -3.71 22.27 -13.47
N LEU A 291 -2.46 22.23 -13.02
CA LEU A 291 -2.02 22.81 -11.75
C LEU A 291 -2.10 24.33 -11.84
#